data_AF-A0A6J3BT46-F1
#
_entry.id   AF-A0A6J3BT46-F1
#
_cell.length_a   1.000
_cell.length_b   1.000
_cell.length_c   1.000
_cell.angle_alpha   90.00
_cell.angle_beta   90.00
_cell.angle_gamma   90.00
#
_symmetry.space_group_name_H-M   'P 1'
#
loop_
_entity.id
_entity.type
_entity.pdbx_description
1 polymer ?
#
loop_
_entity_poly.entity_id
_entity_poly.type
_entity_poly.pdbx_seq_one_letter_code
_entity_poly.pdbx_strand_id
1 'polypeptide(L)'
;MRMTTLYDLRDEDWTDDVKHAIEEWFLEPRALIFCVYFKGDKLKATSDIPLSPVFDLTYFLRQPDFVFKAESFHDDIVFGTFVDSVEANMIQILEYVYAPYFFAINTWPDSVKSEFCSHIHTFLAKLTDMYYKMLGLTVLYIPREGQQLSFEAASADRELVKRLEGVVVYWTHQIKSCIEDQAFVASQKELLCPSDEYDFWVYRHENLSALRHQLKNPAVKHITKILVTTHSTFIHQFQSLCEEIVQKINEATSNIEYLQVIKQPCAILECVVDPDEISKHIPQIINLFRFIWMESPYYNSETRITNLFKALSNQIIILCRTYINLDELFGGATKKALGEFSKCIDCCKKYREIYDTMAEAHNEMKPNSWELDTGSIFNYIDSFVQRCFDMLDVCNCMIIFGRIDEMENINRPMFGGAHGDKFEAKCDQIEHMFQDALNNVKRVSYSILDVQAPSWYDDILQFRTVIKDIEIIIENLVETVFEGVNHVEEAVVALYSLNNYSKRKNLKRIFKRKTAEVWAMFSEEVQEAK
;
A
#
# COMPACT_ATOMS: atom_id res chain seq x y z
N MET A 1 17.68 40.33 25.51
CA MET A 1 16.73 39.19 25.53
C MET A 1 17.05 38.35 24.29
N ARG A 2 17.20 37.03 24.39
CA ARG A 2 17.41 36.19 23.18
C ARG A 2 16.11 36.26 22.35
N MET A 3 16.17 36.78 21.12
CA MET A 3 14.99 37.03 20.26
C MET A 3 14.62 35.82 19.41
N THR A 4 15.45 34.77 19.44
CA THR A 4 15.18 33.47 18.84
C THR A 4 15.01 32.43 19.94
N THR A 5 14.12 31.47 19.70
CA THR A 5 13.86 30.34 20.61
C THR A 5 13.99 29.01 19.86
N LEU A 6 14.83 28.97 18.82
CA LEU A 6 15.14 27.77 18.07
C LEU A 6 15.72 26.70 19.00
N TYR A 7 15.28 25.46 18.79
CA TYR A 7 15.74 24.29 19.50
C TYR A 7 17.22 24.03 19.17
N ASP A 8 18.01 23.73 20.20
CA ASP A 8 19.47 23.46 20.11
C ASP A 8 20.35 24.62 19.60
N LEU A 9 19.83 25.85 19.53
CA LEU A 9 20.63 27.00 19.13
C LEU A 9 21.73 27.32 20.15
N ARG A 10 22.99 27.28 19.71
CA ARG A 10 24.20 27.61 20.46
C ARG A 10 24.85 28.87 19.90
N ASP A 11 25.68 29.51 20.71
CA ASP A 11 26.37 30.73 20.28
C ASP A 11 27.36 30.45 19.11
N GLU A 12 27.82 29.20 18.98
CA GLU A 12 28.72 28.74 17.91
C GLU A 12 28.03 28.61 16.54
N ASP A 13 26.70 28.50 16.50
CA ASP A 13 25.94 28.29 15.27
C ASP A 13 25.80 29.58 14.43
N TRP A 14 26.07 30.75 15.03
CA TRP A 14 26.03 32.05 14.37
C TRP A 14 27.26 32.27 13.49
N THR A 15 27.25 31.64 12.31
CA THR A 15 28.29 31.80 11.28
C THR A 15 28.27 33.21 10.68
N ASP A 16 29.37 33.58 10.03
CA ASP A 16 29.48 34.89 9.35
C ASP A 16 28.47 35.01 8.20
N ASP A 17 28.13 33.91 7.52
CA ASP A 17 27.07 33.87 6.51
C ASP A 17 25.70 34.26 7.10
N VAL A 18 25.37 33.74 8.29
CA VAL A 18 24.11 34.06 8.98
C VAL A 18 24.10 35.53 9.40
N LYS A 19 25.20 36.04 9.95
CA LYS A 19 25.32 37.46 10.32
C LYS A 19 25.19 38.37 9.10
N HIS A 20 25.81 38.01 7.98
CA HIS A 20 25.71 38.75 6.74
C HIS A 20 24.26 38.81 6.22
N ALA A 21 23.53 37.69 6.26
CA ALA A 21 22.11 37.68 5.89
C ALA A 21 21.24 38.57 6.80
N ILE A 22 21.57 38.66 8.09
CA ILE A 22 20.91 39.59 9.02
C ILE A 22 21.19 41.04 8.59
N GLU A 23 22.46 41.38 8.32
CA GLU A 23 22.85 42.71 7.86
C GLU A 23 22.17 43.10 6.55
N GLU A 24 22.13 42.19 5.56
CA GLU A 24 21.43 42.40 4.30
C GLU A 24 19.93 42.68 4.52
N TRP A 25 19.27 41.94 5.41
CA TRP A 25 17.88 42.19 5.75
C TRP A 25 17.68 43.59 6.35
N PHE A 26 18.54 44.02 7.27
CA PHE A 26 18.48 45.37 7.82
C PHE A 26 18.61 46.45 6.75
N LEU A 27 19.41 46.21 5.72
CA LEU A 27 19.71 47.18 4.65
C LEU A 27 18.71 47.19 3.50
N GLU A 28 18.03 46.08 3.20
CA GLU A 28 17.11 45.94 2.07
C GLU A 28 15.66 46.31 2.48
N PRO A 29 15.11 47.50 2.19
CA PRO A 29 13.83 47.94 2.75
C PRO A 29 12.62 47.13 2.23
N ARG A 30 12.77 46.39 1.12
CA ARG A 30 11.70 45.58 0.54
C ARG A 30 11.59 44.18 1.14
N ALA A 31 12.60 43.73 1.88
CA ALA A 31 12.57 42.41 2.51
C ALA A 31 11.68 42.44 3.76
N LEU A 32 10.38 42.20 3.61
CA LEU A 32 9.41 42.35 4.72
C LEU A 32 9.54 41.25 5.79
N ILE A 33 10.11 40.10 5.43
CA ILE A 33 10.28 38.94 6.30
C ILE A 33 11.76 38.58 6.41
N PHE A 34 12.12 38.06 7.58
CA PHE A 34 13.40 37.40 7.81
C PHE A 34 13.18 36.14 8.62
N CYS A 35 13.78 35.04 8.19
CA CYS A 35 13.62 33.73 8.78
C CYS A 35 14.99 33.21 9.23
N VAL A 36 15.03 32.62 10.42
CA VAL A 36 16.18 31.88 10.95
C VAL A 36 15.73 30.47 11.28
N TYR A 37 16.43 29.47 10.77
CA TYR A 37 16.06 28.05 10.90
C TYR A 37 17.26 27.12 10.71
N PHE A 38 17.17 25.88 11.18
CA PHE A 38 18.17 24.86 10.93
C PHE A 38 17.90 24.07 9.64
N LYS A 39 18.96 23.82 8.85
CA LYS A 39 18.94 22.86 7.73
C LYS A 39 19.99 21.78 7.97
N GLY A 40 19.55 20.64 8.50
CA GLY A 40 20.45 19.70 9.17
C GLY A 40 21.04 20.37 10.40
N ASP A 41 22.34 20.19 10.63
CA ASP A 41 23.03 20.78 11.81
C ASP A 41 23.57 22.19 11.57
N LYS A 42 23.08 22.89 10.52
CA LYS A 42 23.57 24.23 10.15
C LYS A 42 22.46 25.26 10.24
N LEU A 43 22.71 26.32 11.01
CA LEU A 43 21.86 27.49 11.06
C LEU A 43 21.88 28.22 9.72
N LYS A 44 20.69 28.62 9.26
CA LYS A 44 20.50 29.43 8.06
C LYS A 44 19.62 30.62 8.37
N ALA A 45 19.87 31.69 7.63
CA ALA A 45 19.09 32.92 7.66
C ALA A 45 18.72 33.31 6.22
N THR A 46 17.45 33.68 6.00
CA THR A 46 16.94 34.08 4.69
C THR A 46 15.93 35.22 4.81
N SER A 47 15.91 36.12 3.83
CA SER A 47 14.94 37.22 3.73
C SER A 47 13.60 36.81 3.08
N ASP A 48 13.31 35.50 3.09
CA ASP A 48 12.09 34.90 2.55
C ASP A 48 11.78 33.60 3.33
N ILE A 49 10.59 33.03 3.09
CA ILE A 49 10.18 31.74 3.64
C ILE A 49 11.00 30.62 2.99
N PRO A 50 11.55 29.67 3.76
CA PRO A 50 12.28 28.54 3.18
C PRO A 50 11.39 27.70 2.26
N LEU A 51 11.90 27.38 1.07
CA LEU A 51 11.22 26.51 0.10
C LEU A 51 11.22 25.02 0.48
N SER A 52 11.93 24.67 1.56
CA SER A 52 11.99 23.31 2.10
C SER A 52 11.38 23.27 3.50
N PRO A 53 10.69 22.18 3.88
CA PRO A 53 10.20 21.99 5.25
C PRO A 53 11.33 22.14 6.28
N VAL A 54 11.00 22.78 7.39
CA VAL A 54 11.90 23.03 8.53
C VAL A 54 11.21 22.58 9.81
N PHE A 55 11.99 22.09 10.77
CA PHE A 55 11.45 21.60 12.04
C PHE A 55 11.02 22.76 12.95
N ASP A 56 11.81 23.81 13.01
CA ASP A 56 11.50 25.05 13.70
C ASP A 56 12.01 26.25 12.90
N LEU A 57 11.32 27.37 13.07
CA LEU A 57 11.66 28.61 12.38
C LEU A 57 11.26 29.79 13.24
N THR A 58 12.22 30.69 13.47
CA THR A 58 11.95 32.02 13.99
C THR A 58 11.81 32.97 12.81
N TYR A 59 10.71 33.71 12.77
CA TYR A 59 10.46 34.75 11.78
C TYR A 59 10.45 36.13 12.43
N PHE A 60 10.80 37.14 11.63
CA PHE A 60 10.71 38.55 11.95
C PHE A 60 10.00 39.26 10.78
N LEU A 61 9.01 40.08 11.10
CA LEU A 61 8.17 40.80 10.17
C LEU A 61 8.25 42.29 10.46
N ARG A 62 8.40 43.08 9.39
CA ARG A 62 8.37 44.54 9.44
C ARG A 62 7.42 45.12 8.41
N GLN A 63 7.04 46.38 8.62
CA GLN A 63 6.32 47.16 7.62
C GLN A 63 7.24 47.53 6.43
N PRO A 64 6.68 47.82 5.25
CA PRO A 64 7.45 48.36 4.13
C PRO A 64 8.18 49.66 4.50
N ASP A 65 9.41 49.82 4.01
CA ASP A 65 10.25 51.01 4.23
C ASP A 65 10.50 51.35 5.73
N PHE A 66 10.45 50.32 6.59
CA PHE A 66 10.65 50.48 8.03
C PHE A 66 12.08 50.86 8.38
N VAL A 67 12.24 51.93 9.18
CA VAL A 67 13.54 52.42 9.66
C VAL A 67 13.82 51.88 11.05
N PHE A 68 14.81 51.01 11.18
CA PHE A 68 15.17 50.42 12.45
C PHE A 68 15.81 51.42 13.42
N LYS A 69 15.40 51.34 14.68
CA LYS A 69 16.06 51.99 15.81
C LYS A 69 16.37 50.93 16.85
N ALA A 70 17.60 50.91 17.34
CA ALA A 70 18.02 49.91 18.32
C ALA A 70 17.16 49.94 19.60
N GLU A 71 16.69 51.12 19.98
CA GLU A 71 15.90 51.35 21.20
C GLU A 71 14.46 50.80 21.10
N SER A 72 13.85 50.79 19.91
CA SER A 72 12.43 50.40 19.71
C SER A 72 12.25 49.10 18.92
N PHE A 73 13.34 48.41 18.57
CA PHE A 73 13.29 47.19 17.75
C PHE A 73 12.31 46.14 18.29
N HIS A 74 12.25 45.97 19.61
CA HIS A 74 11.34 45.02 20.26
C HIS A 74 9.86 45.39 20.15
N ASP A 75 9.55 46.69 20.07
CA ASP A 75 8.16 47.19 20.03
C ASP A 75 7.64 47.28 18.60
N ASP A 76 8.54 47.47 17.63
CA ASP A 76 8.17 47.75 16.25
C ASP A 76 8.19 46.51 15.33
N ILE A 77 8.86 45.43 15.74
CA ILE A 77 9.01 44.20 14.95
C ILE A 77 8.11 43.11 15.50
N VAL A 78 7.33 42.50 14.60
CA VAL A 78 6.55 41.30 14.94
C VAL A 78 7.45 40.09 14.70
N PHE A 79 7.74 39.34 15.75
CA PHE A 79 8.53 38.13 15.63
C PHE A 79 7.91 36.98 16.42
N GLY A 80 8.21 35.77 15.99
CA GLY A 80 7.70 34.56 16.61
C GLY A 80 8.47 33.34 16.14
N THR A 81 8.33 32.26 16.88
CA THR A 81 8.88 30.95 16.50
C THR A 81 7.73 29.99 16.37
N PHE A 82 7.66 29.25 15.26
CA PHE A 82 6.86 28.04 15.20
C PHE A 82 7.79 26.83 15.30
N VAL A 83 7.32 25.81 16.02
CA VAL A 83 8.05 24.56 16.29
C VAL A 83 7.14 23.43 15.88
N ASP A 84 7.67 22.43 15.19
CA ASP A 84 6.93 21.25 14.74
C ASP A 84 5.91 21.59 13.62
N SER A 85 4.78 20.87 13.55
CA SER A 85 3.73 21.06 12.55
C SER A 85 3.22 22.50 12.44
N VAL A 86 3.32 23.07 11.24
CA VAL A 86 2.81 24.40 10.89
C VAL A 86 1.28 24.46 11.09
N GLU A 87 0.59 23.38 10.75
CA GLU A 87 -0.86 23.24 10.91
C GLU A 87 -1.26 23.31 12.38
N ALA A 88 -0.56 22.58 13.26
CA ALA A 88 -0.81 22.61 14.70
C ALA A 88 -0.59 24.01 15.30
N ASN A 89 0.51 24.67 14.93
CA ASN A 89 0.79 26.05 15.37
C ASN A 89 -0.30 27.02 14.90
N MET A 90 -0.74 26.90 13.64
CA MET A 90 -1.80 27.74 13.09
C MET A 90 -3.13 27.56 13.84
N ILE A 91 -3.51 26.31 14.15
CA ILE A 91 -4.69 26.02 14.98
C ILE A 91 -4.56 26.68 16.34
N GLN A 92 -3.44 26.48 17.04
CA GLN A 92 -3.22 27.03 18.37
C GLN A 92 -3.27 28.55 18.40
N ILE A 93 -2.56 29.22 17.49
CA ILE A 93 -2.51 30.69 17.43
C ILE A 93 -3.91 31.25 17.11
N LEU A 94 -4.60 30.68 16.12
CA LEU A 94 -5.93 31.16 15.75
C LEU A 94 -6.97 30.89 16.85
N GLU A 95 -6.97 29.70 17.46
CA GLU A 95 -7.96 29.33 18.48
C GLU A 95 -7.71 30.01 19.83
N TYR A 96 -6.45 30.11 20.28
CA TYR A 96 -6.13 30.56 21.64
C TYR A 96 -5.82 32.06 21.70
N VAL A 97 -5.33 32.67 20.62
CA VAL A 97 -4.91 34.08 20.60
C VAL A 97 -5.91 34.95 19.84
N TYR A 98 -6.12 34.66 18.56
CA TYR A 98 -6.90 35.57 17.70
C TYR A 98 -8.41 35.44 17.87
N ALA A 99 -8.96 34.23 17.83
CA ALA A 99 -10.40 34.01 17.88
C ALA A 99 -11.06 34.60 19.14
N PRO A 100 -10.53 34.42 20.37
CA PRO A 100 -11.12 35.00 21.58
C PRO A 100 -11.18 36.53 21.54
N TYR A 101 -10.15 37.16 20.95
CA TYR A 101 -10.12 38.62 20.79
C TYR A 101 -11.23 39.07 19.82
N PHE A 102 -11.34 38.42 18.65
CA PHE A 102 -12.39 38.74 17.68
C PHE A 102 -13.80 38.56 18.23
N PHE A 103 -14.04 37.52 19.03
CA PHE A 103 -15.33 37.30 19.69
C PHE A 103 -15.69 38.41 20.70
N ALA A 104 -14.68 39.01 21.34
CA ALA A 104 -14.87 40.09 22.32
C ALA A 104 -15.07 41.49 21.72
N ILE A 105 -14.86 41.68 20.40
CA ILE A 105 -15.02 43.00 19.76
C ILE A 105 -16.49 43.41 19.75
N ASN A 106 -16.81 44.57 20.33
CA ASN A 106 -18.17 45.12 20.36
C ASN A 106 -18.34 46.40 19.54
N THR A 107 -17.31 46.79 18.79
CA THR A 107 -17.33 48.01 17.96
C THR A 107 -17.83 47.77 16.54
N TRP A 108 -17.88 46.50 16.10
CA TRP A 108 -18.30 46.14 14.76
C TRP A 108 -19.84 46.06 14.67
N PRO A 109 -20.43 46.33 13.49
CA PRO A 109 -21.84 46.02 13.24
C PRO A 109 -22.13 44.54 13.47
N ASP A 110 -23.27 44.22 14.09
CA ASP A 110 -23.63 42.84 14.48
C ASP A 110 -23.61 41.86 13.30
N SER A 111 -24.06 42.30 12.12
CA SER A 111 -24.05 41.47 10.90
C SER A 111 -22.64 41.08 10.47
N VAL A 112 -21.71 42.05 10.45
CA VAL A 112 -20.31 41.84 10.06
C VAL A 112 -19.60 40.96 11.08
N LYS A 113 -19.81 41.23 12.38
CA LYS A 113 -19.24 40.43 13.46
C LYS A 113 -19.72 38.98 13.36
N SER A 114 -21.03 38.76 13.22
CA SER A 114 -21.61 37.42 13.16
C SER A 114 -21.09 36.63 11.96
N GLU A 115 -21.01 37.26 10.78
CA GLU A 115 -20.46 36.64 9.56
C GLU A 115 -18.99 36.28 9.73
N PHE A 116 -18.16 37.19 10.23
CA PHE A 116 -16.74 36.94 10.44
C PHE A 116 -16.48 35.83 11.47
N CYS A 117 -17.18 35.85 12.60
CA CYS A 117 -17.07 34.80 13.63
C CYS A 117 -17.47 33.43 13.06
N SER A 118 -18.54 33.37 12.25
CA SER A 118 -18.97 32.14 11.57
C SER A 118 -17.87 31.58 10.64
N HIS A 119 -17.21 32.45 9.88
CA HIS A 119 -16.08 32.05 9.03
C HIS A 119 -14.89 31.56 9.83
N ILE A 120 -14.55 32.20 10.96
CA ILE A 120 -13.49 31.73 11.86
C ILE A 120 -13.82 30.34 12.41
N HIS A 121 -15.05 30.10 12.89
CA HIS A 121 -15.45 28.78 13.37
C HIS A 121 -15.34 27.72 12.29
N THR A 122 -15.81 28.03 11.08
CA THR A 122 -15.74 27.11 9.93
C THR A 122 -14.30 26.80 9.54
N PHE A 123 -13.43 27.81 9.54
CA PHE A 123 -12.02 27.65 9.22
C PHE A 123 -11.30 26.79 10.27
N LEU A 124 -11.46 27.10 11.55
CA LEU A 124 -10.90 26.32 12.66
C LEU A 124 -11.41 24.87 12.66
N ALA A 125 -12.69 24.66 12.38
CA ALA A 125 -13.26 23.33 12.28
C ALA A 125 -12.61 22.51 11.16
N LYS A 126 -12.48 23.08 9.95
CA LYS A 126 -11.83 22.43 8.81
C LYS A 126 -10.35 22.16 9.04
N LEU A 127 -9.63 23.12 9.61
CA LEU A 127 -8.19 22.99 9.86
C LEU A 127 -7.92 21.92 10.92
N THR A 128 -8.71 21.91 11.99
CA THR A 128 -8.67 20.86 13.03
C THR A 128 -8.96 19.49 12.44
N ASP A 129 -10.05 19.36 11.67
CA ASP A 129 -10.43 18.10 11.02
C ASP A 129 -9.33 17.57 10.09
N MET A 130 -8.79 18.42 9.23
CA MET A 130 -7.69 18.06 8.32
C MET A 130 -6.45 17.58 9.08
N TYR A 131 -6.00 18.34 10.09
CA TYR A 131 -4.81 18.01 10.86
C TYR A 131 -4.94 16.64 11.54
N TYR A 132 -6.04 16.40 12.26
CA TYR A 132 -6.22 15.16 12.98
C TYR A 132 -6.54 13.97 12.06
N LYS A 133 -7.22 14.16 10.92
CA LYS A 133 -7.40 13.11 9.92
C LYS A 133 -6.08 12.60 9.35
N MET A 134 -5.09 13.47 9.15
CA MET A 134 -3.74 13.05 8.72
C MET A 134 -3.04 12.17 9.78
N LEU A 135 -3.42 12.31 11.04
CA LEU A 135 -2.94 11.48 12.15
C LEU A 135 -3.81 10.24 12.39
N GLY A 136 -4.85 10.01 11.57
CA GLY A 136 -5.83 8.95 11.78
C GLY A 136 -6.78 9.21 12.96
N LEU A 137 -6.97 10.44 13.41
CA LEU A 137 -7.80 10.74 14.57
C LEU A 137 -9.00 11.60 14.19
N THR A 138 -10.11 11.39 14.89
CA THR A 138 -11.30 12.24 14.79
C THR A 138 -11.36 13.17 15.99
N VAL A 139 -11.05 14.46 15.78
CA VAL A 139 -11.10 15.48 16.83
C VAL A 139 -12.05 16.62 16.44
N LEU A 140 -12.98 16.91 17.34
CA LEU A 140 -13.98 17.96 17.20
C LEU A 140 -13.37 19.32 17.59
N TYR A 141 -13.52 20.32 16.73
CA TYR A 141 -13.24 21.71 17.12
C TYR A 141 -14.27 22.19 18.14
N ILE A 142 -13.83 22.61 19.32
CA ILE A 142 -14.72 23.09 20.40
C ILE A 142 -14.62 24.62 20.49
N PRO A 143 -15.69 25.37 20.14
CA PRO A 143 -15.64 26.82 20.13
C PRO A 143 -15.56 27.37 21.55
N ARG A 144 -14.69 28.36 21.75
CA ARG A 144 -14.56 29.12 23.02
C ARG A 144 -15.59 30.22 23.17
N GLU A 145 -16.17 30.66 22.04
CA GLU A 145 -17.20 31.68 22.04
C GLU A 145 -18.38 31.24 22.93
N GLY A 146 -18.79 32.11 23.85
CA GLY A 146 -19.91 31.85 24.75
C GLY A 146 -19.62 30.93 25.94
N GLN A 147 -18.44 30.29 26.06
CA GLN A 147 -18.15 29.37 27.17
C GLN A 147 -18.18 30.03 28.55
N GLN A 148 -17.79 31.31 28.64
CA GLN A 148 -17.85 32.11 29.88
C GLN A 148 -19.25 32.67 30.19
N LEU A 149 -20.20 32.58 29.27
CA LEU A 149 -21.55 33.10 29.49
C LEU A 149 -22.36 32.11 30.33
N SER A 150 -23.30 32.63 31.13
CA SER A 150 -24.31 31.76 31.74
C SER A 150 -25.20 31.18 30.64
N PHE A 151 -25.78 30.02 30.92
CA PHE A 151 -26.68 29.35 30.00
C PHE A 151 -27.85 30.24 29.56
N GLU A 152 -28.41 31.04 30.47
CA GLU A 152 -29.51 31.96 30.20
C GLU A 152 -29.08 33.09 29.26
N ALA A 153 -27.88 33.66 29.48
CA ALA A 153 -27.34 34.73 28.64
C ALA A 153 -27.02 34.23 27.23
N ALA A 154 -26.37 33.06 27.12
CA ALA A 154 -26.03 32.47 25.83
C ALA A 154 -27.27 32.06 25.02
N SER A 155 -28.31 31.55 25.68
CA SER A 155 -29.57 31.15 25.01
C SER A 155 -30.40 32.34 24.53
N ALA A 156 -30.20 33.53 25.12
CA ALA A 156 -30.88 34.76 24.70
C ALA A 156 -30.22 35.41 23.46
N ASP A 157 -28.94 35.12 23.20
CA ASP A 157 -28.20 35.64 22.06
C ASP A 157 -28.46 34.79 20.79
N ARG A 158 -29.37 35.27 19.95
CA ARG A 158 -29.77 34.58 18.71
C ARG A 158 -28.63 34.42 17.71
N GLU A 159 -27.71 35.36 17.64
CA GLU A 159 -26.59 35.32 16.69
C GLU A 159 -25.54 34.31 17.15
N LEU A 160 -25.25 34.26 18.46
CA LEU A 160 -24.41 33.22 19.05
C LEU A 160 -25.01 31.83 18.82
N VAL A 161 -26.31 31.65 19.10
CA VAL A 161 -27.01 30.38 18.89
C VAL A 161 -26.84 29.91 17.44
N LYS A 162 -27.07 30.79 16.46
CA LYS A 162 -26.91 30.47 15.03
C LYS A 162 -25.48 30.03 14.66
N ARG A 163 -24.45 30.65 15.25
CA ARG A 163 -23.05 30.24 15.02
C ARG A 163 -22.75 28.89 15.66
N LEU A 164 -23.24 28.65 16.88
CA LEU A 164 -23.12 27.35 17.55
C LEU A 164 -23.85 26.23 16.80
N GLU A 165 -25.00 26.52 16.18
CA GLU A 165 -25.67 25.57 15.28
C GLU A 165 -24.78 25.17 14.11
N GLY A 166 -24.11 26.14 13.47
CA GLY A 166 -23.16 25.86 12.39
C GLY A 166 -22.01 24.93 12.82
N VAL A 167 -21.50 25.12 14.04
CA VAL A 167 -20.48 24.23 14.62
C VAL A 167 -21.03 22.82 14.85
N VAL A 168 -22.24 22.69 15.42
CA VAL A 168 -22.87 21.38 15.69
C VAL A 168 -23.22 20.64 14.40
N VAL A 169 -23.60 21.34 13.33
CA VAL A 169 -23.77 20.74 12.00
C VAL A 169 -22.44 20.15 11.52
N TYR A 170 -21.33 20.86 11.71
CA TYR A 170 -20.01 20.34 11.36
C TYR A 170 -19.63 19.11 12.19
N TRP A 171 -19.84 19.13 13.52
CA TRP A 171 -19.66 17.95 14.37
C TRP A 171 -20.48 16.77 13.90
N THR A 172 -21.75 16.99 13.53
CA THR A 172 -22.66 15.95 13.04
C THR A 172 -22.09 15.27 11.80
N HIS A 173 -21.58 16.04 10.84
CA HIS A 173 -20.92 15.49 9.65
C HIS A 173 -19.65 14.72 9.99
N GLN A 174 -18.81 15.25 10.87
CA GLN A 174 -17.54 14.62 11.25
C GLN A 174 -17.77 13.30 12.01
N ILE A 175 -18.68 13.29 12.98
CA ILE A 175 -19.08 12.11 13.73
C ILE A 175 -19.67 11.06 12.79
N LYS A 176 -20.58 11.47 11.90
CA LYS A 176 -21.17 10.55 10.91
C LYS A 176 -20.08 9.91 10.05
N SER A 177 -19.13 10.70 9.55
CA SER A 177 -18.00 10.18 8.77
C SER A 177 -17.14 9.18 9.56
N CYS A 178 -16.92 9.41 10.86
CA CYS A 178 -16.17 8.49 11.73
C CYS A 178 -16.94 7.19 12.01
N ILE A 179 -18.27 7.25 12.16
CA ILE A 179 -19.13 6.08 12.34
C ILE A 179 -19.24 5.28 11.02
N GLU A 180 -19.37 5.96 9.89
CA GLU A 180 -19.42 5.34 8.56
C GLU A 180 -18.04 4.91 8.07
N ASP A 181 -16.98 5.17 8.84
CA ASP A 181 -15.62 4.80 8.50
C ASP A 181 -15.50 3.26 8.41
N GLN A 182 -15.72 2.76 7.20
CA GLN A 182 -15.48 1.37 6.81
C GLN A 182 -14.04 1.21 6.33
N ALA A 183 -13.22 2.26 6.41
CA ALA A 183 -12.00 2.31 5.67
C ALA A 183 -10.93 1.43 6.33
N PHE A 184 -10.75 0.27 5.69
CA PHE A 184 -9.44 -0.22 5.28
C PHE A 184 -8.64 0.92 4.62
N VAL A 185 -8.07 1.82 5.43
CA VAL A 185 -7.01 2.76 5.02
C VAL A 185 -5.63 2.11 5.23
N ALA A 186 -5.54 0.77 5.16
CA ALA A 186 -4.30 0.25 4.61
C ALA A 186 -4.31 0.68 3.16
N SER A 187 -3.22 1.30 2.72
CA SER A 187 -3.10 1.83 1.36
C SER A 187 -3.70 0.85 0.34
N GLN A 188 -4.48 1.33 -0.63
CA GLN A 188 -5.06 0.49 -1.69
C GLN A 188 -4.01 -0.34 -2.49
N LYS A 189 -2.73 -0.18 -2.17
CA LYS A 189 -1.56 -0.79 -2.78
C LYS A 189 -1.00 -1.99 -2.00
N GLU A 190 -1.50 -2.28 -0.80
CA GLU A 190 -0.98 -3.39 0.01
C GLU A 190 -2.03 -4.48 0.21
N LEU A 191 -1.56 -5.73 0.16
CA LEU A 191 -2.38 -6.91 0.40
C LEU A 191 -2.64 -7.04 1.91
N LEU A 192 -3.82 -6.59 2.33
CA LEU A 192 -4.32 -6.70 3.70
C LEU A 192 -4.26 -8.13 4.24
N CYS A 193 -3.77 -8.29 5.47
CA CYS A 193 -3.60 -9.55 6.18
C CYS A 193 -4.54 -9.65 7.41
N PRO A 194 -4.73 -10.84 8.01
CA PRO A 194 -5.67 -11.00 9.12
C PRO A 194 -5.29 -10.18 10.36
N SER A 195 -3.99 -9.89 10.53
CA SER A 195 -3.46 -8.99 11.56
C SER A 195 -3.96 -7.55 11.35
N ASP A 196 -3.97 -7.05 10.12
CA ASP A 196 -4.48 -5.71 9.79
C ASP A 196 -5.97 -5.54 10.14
N GLU A 197 -6.77 -6.60 9.96
CA GLU A 197 -8.18 -6.59 10.37
C GLU A 197 -8.31 -6.40 11.89
N TYR A 198 -7.51 -7.12 12.68
CA TYR A 198 -7.52 -6.95 14.14
C TYR A 198 -7.10 -5.52 14.53
N ASP A 199 -6.02 -5.02 13.94
CA ASP A 199 -5.48 -3.69 14.24
C ASP A 199 -6.46 -2.57 13.83
N PHE A 200 -7.20 -2.76 12.72
CA PHE A 200 -8.30 -1.87 12.33
C PHE A 200 -9.39 -1.78 13.42
N TRP A 201 -9.80 -2.91 14.01
CA TRP A 201 -10.82 -2.89 15.06
C TRP A 201 -10.32 -2.25 16.36
N VAL A 202 -9.05 -2.43 16.70
CA VAL A 202 -8.40 -1.73 17.82
C VAL A 202 -8.41 -0.22 17.57
N TYR A 203 -7.90 0.22 16.42
CA TYR A 203 -7.92 1.61 15.99
C TYR A 203 -9.33 2.22 16.07
N ARG A 204 -10.32 1.50 15.52
CA ARG A 204 -11.72 1.94 15.50
C ARG A 204 -12.29 2.08 16.91
N HIS A 205 -12.00 1.14 17.80
CA HIS A 205 -12.40 1.23 19.21
C HIS A 205 -11.77 2.44 19.90
N GLU A 206 -10.48 2.68 19.70
CA GLU A 206 -9.74 3.79 20.29
C GLU A 206 -10.26 5.14 19.81
N ASN A 207 -10.42 5.32 18.49
CA ASN A 207 -10.90 6.57 17.90
C ASN A 207 -12.34 6.89 18.34
N LEU A 208 -13.25 5.91 18.33
CA LEU A 208 -14.61 6.09 18.83
C LEU A 208 -14.65 6.37 20.34
N SER A 209 -13.79 5.71 21.13
CA SER A 209 -13.69 5.95 22.57
C SER A 209 -13.16 7.35 22.89
N ALA A 210 -12.17 7.83 22.12
CA ALA A 210 -11.65 9.19 22.21
C ALA A 210 -12.74 10.21 21.85
N LEU A 211 -13.50 9.97 20.78
CA LEU A 211 -14.65 10.80 20.40
C LEU A 211 -15.72 10.85 21.50
N ARG A 212 -16.06 9.70 22.11
CA ARG A 212 -16.97 9.64 23.27
C ARG A 212 -16.43 10.45 24.45
N HIS A 213 -15.12 10.44 24.66
CA HIS A 213 -14.48 11.26 25.71
C HIS A 213 -14.62 12.75 25.41
N GLN A 214 -14.38 13.18 24.16
CA GLN A 214 -14.57 14.57 23.73
C GLN A 214 -16.00 15.05 23.95
N LEU A 215 -17.01 14.22 23.67
CA LEU A 215 -18.42 14.55 23.89
C LEU A 215 -18.79 14.75 25.37
N LYS A 216 -17.98 14.26 26.30
CA LYS A 216 -18.17 14.49 27.74
C LYS A 216 -17.66 15.86 28.20
N ASN A 217 -16.94 16.60 27.35
CA ASN A 217 -16.38 17.91 27.66
C ASN A 217 -17.49 18.88 28.12
N PRO A 218 -17.28 19.63 29.23
CA PRO A 218 -18.27 20.59 29.74
C PRO A 218 -18.72 21.63 28.71
N ALA A 219 -17.83 22.11 27.84
CA ALA A 219 -18.16 23.07 26.79
C ALA A 219 -19.11 22.48 25.74
N VAL A 220 -18.89 21.23 25.32
CA VAL A 220 -19.77 20.50 24.39
C VAL A 220 -21.16 20.32 25.02
N LYS A 221 -21.22 19.94 26.31
CA LYS A 221 -22.47 19.82 27.05
C LYS A 221 -23.20 21.16 27.19
N HIS A 222 -22.46 22.24 27.42
CA HIS A 222 -23.02 23.58 27.51
C HIS A 222 -23.67 24.01 26.20
N ILE A 223 -22.97 23.86 25.08
CA ILE A 223 -23.49 24.14 23.73
C ILE A 223 -24.72 23.28 23.43
N THR A 224 -24.67 21.98 23.75
CA THR A 224 -25.80 21.06 23.58
C THR A 224 -27.02 21.54 24.38
N LYS A 225 -26.83 21.96 25.64
CA LYS A 225 -27.91 22.45 26.49
C LYS A 225 -28.57 23.72 25.92
N ILE A 226 -27.78 24.66 25.40
CA ILE A 226 -28.26 25.87 24.74
C ILE A 226 -29.17 25.47 23.57
N LEU A 227 -28.67 24.67 22.64
CA LEU A 227 -29.39 24.32 21.41
C LEU A 227 -30.66 23.48 21.65
N VAL A 228 -30.68 22.63 22.68
CA VAL A 228 -31.89 21.91 23.10
C VAL A 228 -32.96 22.89 23.57
N THR A 229 -32.57 23.91 24.33
CA THR A 229 -33.51 24.87 24.92
C THR A 229 -34.06 25.84 23.89
N THR A 230 -33.25 26.21 22.91
CA THR A 230 -33.69 27.05 21.79
C THR A 230 -34.45 26.28 20.70
N HIS A 231 -34.74 24.98 20.93
CA HIS A 231 -35.42 24.09 19.99
C HIS A 231 -34.77 24.05 18.59
N SER A 232 -33.43 24.01 18.54
CA SER A 232 -32.69 23.87 17.29
C SER A 232 -33.04 22.56 16.59
N THR A 233 -33.24 22.58 15.28
CA THR A 233 -33.56 21.38 14.50
C THR A 233 -32.36 20.44 14.34
N PHE A 234 -31.14 20.98 14.39
CA PHE A 234 -29.90 20.21 14.17
C PHE A 234 -29.48 19.36 15.38
N ILE A 235 -29.98 19.68 16.57
CA ILE A 235 -29.54 19.04 17.81
C ILE A 235 -29.98 17.58 17.92
N HIS A 236 -31.14 17.23 17.35
CA HIS A 236 -31.69 15.88 17.40
C HIS A 236 -30.80 14.87 16.67
N GLN A 237 -30.29 15.26 15.48
CA GLN A 237 -29.39 14.40 14.71
C GLN A 237 -28.07 14.19 15.45
N PHE A 238 -27.50 15.25 16.04
CA PHE A 238 -26.29 15.17 16.82
C PHE A 238 -26.43 14.22 18.04
N GLN A 239 -27.54 14.33 18.78
CA GLN A 239 -27.81 13.46 19.94
C GLN A 239 -27.97 11.99 19.52
N SER A 240 -28.68 11.71 18.42
CA SER A 240 -28.81 10.36 17.88
C SER A 240 -27.45 9.74 17.53
N LEU A 241 -26.56 10.51 16.90
CA LEU A 241 -25.21 10.03 16.59
C LEU A 241 -24.36 9.80 17.86
N CYS A 242 -24.54 10.63 18.89
CA CYS A 242 -23.86 10.42 20.19
C CYS A 242 -24.25 9.08 20.84
N GLU A 243 -25.51 8.67 20.71
CA GLU A 243 -25.98 7.35 21.17
C GLU A 243 -25.42 6.21 20.30
N GLU A 244 -25.39 6.41 18.97
CA GLU A 244 -24.84 5.44 18.03
C GLU A 244 -23.34 5.17 18.27
N ILE A 245 -22.54 6.18 18.65
CA ILE A 245 -21.13 5.98 19.04
C ILE A 245 -21.00 4.91 20.13
N VAL A 246 -21.89 4.90 21.13
CA VAL A 246 -21.83 3.92 22.22
C VAL A 246 -22.07 2.50 21.68
N GLN A 247 -23.02 2.36 20.77
CA GLN A 247 -23.29 1.07 20.11
C GLN A 247 -22.09 0.61 19.28
N LYS A 248 -21.47 1.53 18.53
CA LYS A 248 -20.29 1.25 17.70
C LYS A 248 -19.05 0.88 18.53
N ILE A 249 -18.87 1.50 19.70
CA ILE A 249 -17.83 1.10 20.65
C ILE A 249 -18.05 -0.32 21.16
N ASN A 250 -19.30 -0.68 21.51
CA ASN A 250 -19.62 -2.04 21.97
C ASN A 250 -19.39 -3.07 20.86
N GLU A 251 -19.80 -2.74 19.62
CA GLU A 251 -19.52 -3.55 18.42
C GLU A 251 -18.02 -3.78 18.25
N ALA A 252 -17.22 -2.72 18.26
CA ALA A 252 -15.77 -2.80 18.10
C ALA A 252 -15.10 -3.59 19.24
N THR A 253 -15.54 -3.39 20.48
CA THR A 253 -15.04 -4.14 21.65
C THR A 253 -15.25 -5.65 21.45
N SER A 254 -16.48 -6.05 21.10
CA SER A 254 -16.78 -7.45 20.86
C SER A 254 -15.99 -8.03 19.68
N ASN A 255 -15.85 -7.28 18.58
CA ASN A 255 -15.05 -7.73 17.45
C ASN A 255 -13.58 -7.94 17.82
N ILE A 256 -12.97 -7.06 18.62
CA ILE A 256 -11.62 -7.25 19.15
C ILE A 256 -11.53 -8.53 19.99
N GLU A 257 -12.50 -8.77 20.87
CA GLU A 257 -12.53 -9.97 21.74
C GLU A 257 -12.58 -11.28 20.94
N TYR A 258 -13.28 -11.30 19.80
CA TYR A 258 -13.36 -12.47 18.93
C TYR A 258 -12.18 -12.57 17.97
N LEU A 259 -11.67 -11.45 17.42
CA LEU A 259 -10.54 -11.45 16.48
C LEU A 259 -9.19 -11.65 17.19
N GLN A 260 -9.06 -11.37 18.49
CA GLN A 260 -7.79 -11.61 19.19
C GLN A 260 -7.34 -13.08 19.13
N VAL A 261 -8.29 -14.02 19.00
CA VAL A 261 -8.00 -15.47 19.00
C VAL A 261 -7.17 -15.90 17.79
N ILE A 262 -7.21 -15.14 16.69
CA ILE A 262 -6.46 -15.44 15.46
C ILE A 262 -5.06 -14.83 15.47
N LYS A 263 -4.74 -13.87 16.36
CA LYS A 263 -3.44 -13.18 16.37
C LYS A 263 -2.26 -14.12 16.48
N GLN A 264 -2.26 -15.00 17.48
CA GLN A 264 -1.14 -15.91 17.71
C GLN A 264 -1.00 -16.94 16.56
N PRO A 265 -2.07 -17.63 16.12
CA PRO A 265 -1.99 -18.52 14.95
C PRO A 265 -1.51 -17.83 13.66
N CYS A 266 -1.97 -16.60 13.38
CA CYS A 266 -1.51 -15.83 12.23
C CYS A 266 -0.04 -15.41 12.37
N ALA A 267 0.41 -14.97 13.55
CA ALA A 267 1.82 -14.64 13.79
C ALA A 267 2.73 -15.87 13.65
N ILE A 268 2.27 -17.06 14.05
CA ILE A 268 3.00 -18.31 13.80
C ILE A 268 3.08 -18.59 12.31
N LEU A 269 1.99 -18.40 11.56
CA LEU A 269 1.97 -18.57 10.10
C LEU A 269 2.92 -17.59 9.41
N GLU A 270 2.97 -16.32 9.84
CA GLU A 270 3.87 -15.29 9.33
C GLU A 270 5.36 -15.67 9.45
N CYS A 271 5.71 -16.53 10.41
CA CYS A 271 7.08 -17.01 10.62
C CYS A 271 7.45 -18.23 9.76
N VAL A 272 6.51 -18.78 8.98
CA VAL A 272 6.76 -19.97 8.14
C VAL A 272 7.53 -19.57 6.89
N VAL A 273 8.70 -20.19 6.68
CA VAL A 273 9.54 -19.91 5.52
C VAL A 273 9.24 -20.86 4.35
N ASP A 274 9.08 -22.17 4.61
CA ASP A 274 8.85 -23.16 3.55
C ASP A 274 7.34 -23.26 3.22
N PRO A 275 6.92 -23.04 1.97
CA PRO A 275 5.51 -23.16 1.56
C PRO A 275 4.88 -24.52 1.87
N ASP A 276 5.65 -25.61 1.94
CA ASP A 276 5.12 -26.93 2.28
C ASP A 276 4.58 -27.01 3.72
N GLU A 277 5.10 -26.18 4.62
CA GLU A 277 4.70 -26.15 6.03
C GLU A 277 3.44 -25.30 6.27
N ILE A 278 3.13 -24.34 5.38
CA ILE A 278 1.98 -23.43 5.51
C ILE A 278 0.68 -24.19 5.69
N SER A 279 0.44 -25.22 4.88
CA SER A 279 -0.80 -26.03 4.91
C SER A 279 -1.10 -26.67 6.27
N LYS A 280 -0.10 -26.87 7.14
CA LYS A 280 -0.28 -27.45 8.48
C LYS A 280 -0.95 -26.49 9.45
N HIS A 281 -0.84 -25.18 9.21
CA HIS A 281 -1.40 -24.13 10.06
C HIS A 281 -2.80 -23.71 9.64
N ILE A 282 -3.14 -23.87 8.36
CA ILE A 282 -4.42 -23.46 7.78
C ILE A 282 -5.64 -24.04 8.53
N PRO A 283 -5.72 -25.36 8.85
CA PRO A 283 -6.92 -25.91 9.47
C PRO A 283 -7.25 -25.28 10.84
N GLN A 284 -6.21 -24.94 11.62
CA GLN A 284 -6.40 -24.25 12.89
C GLN A 284 -7.01 -22.87 12.69
N ILE A 285 -6.48 -22.09 11.75
CA ILE A 285 -6.95 -20.73 11.45
C ILE A 285 -8.38 -20.76 10.92
N ILE A 286 -8.71 -21.66 9.98
CA ILE A 286 -10.07 -21.79 9.44
C ILE A 286 -11.07 -22.17 10.53
N ASN A 287 -10.70 -23.05 11.47
CA ASN A 287 -11.56 -23.38 12.60
C ASN A 287 -11.82 -22.19 13.51
N LEU A 288 -10.84 -21.29 13.70
CA LEU A 288 -11.04 -20.05 14.44
C LEU A 288 -11.96 -19.09 13.69
N PHE A 289 -11.87 -19.01 12.35
CA PHE A 289 -12.81 -18.21 11.56
C PHE A 289 -14.23 -18.77 11.67
N ARG A 290 -14.39 -20.12 11.67
CA ARG A 290 -15.67 -20.79 11.93
C ARG A 290 -16.21 -20.49 13.33
N PHE A 291 -15.34 -20.48 14.34
CA PHE A 291 -15.72 -20.09 15.71
C PHE A 291 -16.24 -18.65 15.75
N ILE A 292 -15.53 -17.70 15.12
CA ILE A 292 -15.95 -16.30 15.03
C ILE A 292 -17.31 -16.18 14.32
N TRP A 293 -17.50 -16.88 13.19
CA TRP A 293 -18.77 -16.92 12.47
C TRP A 293 -19.95 -17.39 13.34
N MET A 294 -19.72 -18.42 14.15
CA MET A 294 -20.79 -19.05 14.93
C MET A 294 -21.12 -18.29 16.23
N GLU A 295 -20.10 -17.76 16.89
CA GLU A 295 -20.23 -17.22 18.24
C GLU A 295 -20.21 -15.68 18.31
N SER A 296 -19.61 -15.00 17.32
CA SER A 296 -19.54 -13.54 17.36
C SER A 296 -20.91 -12.90 17.15
N PRO A 297 -21.36 -12.01 18.05
CA PRO A 297 -22.64 -11.33 17.89
C PRO A 297 -22.61 -10.23 16.82
N TYR A 298 -21.42 -9.75 16.44
CA TYR A 298 -21.25 -8.62 15.51
C TYR A 298 -20.37 -8.96 14.30
N TYR A 299 -19.44 -9.91 14.38
CA TYR A 299 -18.52 -10.27 13.29
C TYR A 299 -19.00 -11.48 12.44
N ASN A 300 -20.26 -11.88 12.57
CA ASN A 300 -20.83 -13.08 11.93
C ASN A 300 -21.54 -12.79 10.59
N SER A 301 -21.10 -11.79 9.83
CA SER A 301 -21.68 -11.49 8.51
C SER A 301 -20.86 -12.07 7.37
N GLU A 302 -21.53 -12.49 6.30
CA GLU A 302 -20.90 -13.18 5.15
C GLU A 302 -19.74 -12.34 4.59
N THR A 303 -19.97 -11.03 4.45
CA THR A 303 -18.97 -10.08 3.97
C THR A 303 -17.73 -10.01 4.87
N ARG A 304 -17.90 -10.00 6.20
CA ARG A 304 -16.79 -9.92 7.16
C ARG A 304 -15.93 -11.17 7.13
N ILE A 305 -16.56 -12.34 7.18
CA ILE A 305 -15.83 -13.61 7.11
C ILE A 305 -15.17 -13.80 5.74
N THR A 306 -15.86 -13.45 4.65
CA THR A 306 -15.26 -13.46 3.30
C THR A 306 -14.00 -12.59 3.24
N ASN A 307 -14.03 -11.39 3.81
CA ASN A 307 -12.85 -10.51 3.85
C ASN A 307 -11.73 -11.08 4.72
N LEU A 308 -12.05 -11.77 5.82
CA LEU A 308 -11.04 -12.42 6.64
C LEU A 308 -10.33 -13.58 5.90
N PHE A 309 -11.06 -14.33 5.07
CA PHE A 309 -10.46 -15.34 4.17
C PHE A 309 -9.65 -14.72 3.03
N LYS A 310 -10.07 -13.57 2.48
CA LYS A 310 -9.22 -12.81 1.53
C LYS A 310 -7.92 -12.39 2.19
N ALA A 311 -7.99 -11.91 3.43
CA ALA A 311 -6.83 -11.50 4.19
C ALA A 311 -5.87 -12.69 4.45
N LEU A 312 -6.40 -13.87 4.77
CA LEU A 312 -5.61 -15.09 4.88
C LEU A 312 -4.96 -15.47 3.54
N SER A 313 -5.70 -15.35 2.44
CA SER A 313 -5.21 -15.62 1.09
C SER A 313 -4.04 -14.69 0.72
N ASN A 314 -4.17 -13.42 1.06
CA ASN A 314 -3.12 -12.41 0.93
C ASN A 314 -1.86 -12.77 1.72
N GLN A 315 -2.01 -13.18 2.97
CA GLN A 315 -0.89 -13.63 3.81
C GLN A 315 -0.12 -14.80 3.16
N ILE A 316 -0.83 -15.79 2.62
CA ILE A 316 -0.21 -16.95 1.94
C ILE A 316 0.57 -16.48 0.69
N ILE A 317 0.02 -15.56 -0.09
CA ILE A 317 0.69 -14.97 -1.25
C ILE A 317 1.97 -14.23 -0.83
N ILE A 318 1.93 -13.43 0.25
CA ILE A 318 3.10 -12.71 0.77
C ILE A 318 4.21 -13.68 1.17
N LEU A 319 3.87 -14.77 1.87
CA LEU A 319 4.84 -15.79 2.26
C LEU A 319 5.48 -16.46 1.02
N CYS A 320 4.66 -16.83 0.03
CA CYS A 320 5.17 -17.42 -1.21
C CYS A 320 6.05 -16.45 -2.01
N ARG A 321 5.67 -15.16 -2.08
CA ARG A 321 6.47 -14.11 -2.73
C ARG A 321 7.81 -13.91 -2.05
N THR A 322 7.86 -13.98 -0.73
CA THR A 322 9.09 -13.82 0.07
C THR A 322 10.01 -15.02 -0.09
N TYR A 323 9.45 -16.22 -0.29
CA TYR A 323 10.20 -17.44 -0.51
C TYR A 323 10.89 -17.50 -1.90
N ILE A 324 10.27 -16.93 -2.93
CA ILE A 324 10.80 -16.96 -4.31
C ILE A 324 11.88 -15.89 -4.51
N ASN A 325 13.07 -16.29 -4.95
CA ASN A 325 14.15 -15.35 -5.27
C ASN A 325 14.31 -15.14 -6.78
N LEU A 326 13.71 -14.06 -7.30
CA LEU A 326 13.79 -13.70 -8.73
C LEU A 326 15.19 -13.30 -9.17
N ASP A 327 16.01 -12.70 -8.29
CA ASP A 327 17.38 -12.30 -8.64
C ASP A 327 18.28 -13.52 -8.86
N GLU A 328 18.14 -14.55 -8.01
CA GLU A 328 18.83 -15.83 -8.20
C GLU A 328 18.35 -16.56 -9.46
N LEU A 329 17.03 -16.57 -9.72
CA LEU A 329 16.47 -17.11 -10.96
C LEU A 329 17.12 -16.46 -12.19
N PHE A 330 17.08 -15.13 -12.28
CA PHE A 330 17.67 -14.40 -13.40
C PHE A 330 19.21 -14.40 -13.40
N GLY A 331 19.83 -14.89 -12.32
CA GLY A 331 21.25 -15.22 -12.23
C GLY A 331 21.60 -16.63 -12.73
N GLY A 332 20.59 -17.47 -13.01
CA GLY A 332 20.73 -18.79 -13.62
C GLY A 332 20.31 -19.98 -12.75
N ALA A 333 19.77 -19.76 -11.56
CA ALA A 333 19.29 -20.81 -10.65
C ALA A 333 17.89 -21.36 -11.05
N THR A 334 17.78 -21.85 -12.28
CA THR A 334 16.53 -22.30 -12.91
C THR A 334 15.86 -23.53 -12.28
N LYS A 335 16.60 -24.58 -11.88
CA LYS A 335 16.02 -25.80 -11.25
C LYS A 335 15.53 -25.52 -9.85
N LYS A 336 16.30 -24.73 -9.08
CA LYS A 336 15.88 -24.23 -7.78
C LYS A 336 14.56 -23.47 -7.92
N ALA A 337 14.50 -22.49 -8.81
CA ALA A 337 13.29 -21.71 -9.07
C ALA A 337 12.10 -22.56 -9.54
N LEU A 338 12.31 -23.56 -10.42
CA LEU A 338 11.27 -24.51 -10.79
C LEU A 338 10.67 -25.21 -9.57
N GLY A 339 11.52 -25.68 -8.65
CA GLY A 339 11.08 -26.28 -7.39
C GLY A 339 10.33 -25.29 -6.50
N GLU A 340 10.82 -24.06 -6.39
CA GLU A 340 10.18 -23.01 -5.58
C GLU A 340 8.78 -22.65 -6.08
N PHE A 341 8.63 -22.38 -7.38
CA PHE A 341 7.32 -22.11 -7.97
C PHE A 341 6.35 -23.28 -7.84
N SER A 342 6.83 -24.53 -8.03
CA SER A 342 5.99 -25.73 -7.84
C SER A 342 5.49 -25.84 -6.40
N LYS A 343 6.37 -25.64 -5.40
CA LYS A 343 5.97 -25.63 -3.99
C LYS A 343 4.92 -24.57 -3.68
N CYS A 344 5.09 -23.34 -4.19
CA CYS A 344 4.12 -22.27 -3.98
C CYS A 344 2.76 -22.59 -4.63
N ILE A 345 2.75 -23.15 -5.85
CA ILE A 345 1.51 -23.59 -6.51
C ILE A 345 0.80 -24.65 -5.67
N ASP A 346 1.54 -25.66 -5.20
CA ASP A 346 0.96 -26.75 -4.42
C ASP A 346 0.45 -26.26 -3.06
N CYS A 347 1.16 -25.33 -2.41
CA CYS A 347 0.70 -24.65 -1.20
C CYS A 347 -0.65 -23.95 -1.40
N CYS A 348 -0.78 -23.13 -2.45
CA CYS A 348 -2.02 -22.44 -2.79
C CYS A 348 -3.18 -23.39 -3.09
N LYS A 349 -2.93 -24.50 -3.80
CA LYS A 349 -3.94 -25.53 -4.06
C LYS A 349 -4.38 -26.25 -2.79
N LYS A 350 -3.43 -26.67 -1.94
CA LYS A 350 -3.73 -27.29 -0.64
C LYS A 350 -4.58 -26.38 0.24
N TYR A 351 -4.30 -25.07 0.26
CA TYR A 351 -5.14 -24.11 0.99
C TYR A 351 -6.60 -24.16 0.54
N ARG A 352 -6.85 -24.14 -0.78
CA ARG A 352 -8.19 -24.23 -1.36
C ARG A 352 -8.85 -25.57 -1.03
N GLU A 353 -8.14 -26.68 -1.21
CA GLU A 353 -8.64 -28.03 -0.87
C GLU A 353 -9.03 -28.15 0.61
N ILE A 354 -8.22 -27.61 1.52
CA ILE A 354 -8.52 -27.58 2.96
C ILE A 354 -9.78 -26.76 3.21
N TYR A 355 -9.91 -25.58 2.61
CA TYR A 355 -11.11 -24.76 2.74
C TYR A 355 -12.36 -25.49 2.26
N ASP A 356 -12.33 -26.05 1.04
CA ASP A 356 -13.47 -26.74 0.43
C ASP A 356 -13.92 -27.91 1.31
N THR A 357 -12.97 -28.74 1.76
CA THR A 357 -13.24 -29.87 2.68
C THR A 357 -13.90 -29.41 3.99
N MET A 358 -13.39 -28.32 4.58
CA MET A 358 -13.91 -27.81 5.85
C MET A 358 -15.27 -27.11 5.70
N ALA A 359 -15.52 -26.47 4.56
CA ALA A 359 -16.80 -25.85 4.23
C ALA A 359 -17.88 -26.92 3.97
N GLU A 360 -17.55 -27.98 3.22
CA GLU A 360 -18.42 -29.14 3.01
C GLU A 360 -18.81 -29.77 4.34
N ALA A 361 -17.84 -30.08 5.20
CA ALA A 361 -18.10 -30.66 6.53
C ALA A 361 -18.96 -29.77 7.44
N HIS A 362 -18.87 -28.44 7.31
CA HIS A 362 -19.75 -27.52 8.03
C HIS A 362 -21.19 -27.60 7.51
N ASN A 363 -21.36 -27.58 6.20
CA ASN A 363 -22.68 -27.62 5.56
C ASN A 363 -23.38 -28.98 5.73
N GLU A 364 -22.64 -30.08 5.89
CA GLU A 364 -23.22 -31.37 6.27
C GLU A 364 -23.89 -31.35 7.64
N MET A 365 -23.31 -30.64 8.62
CA MET A 365 -23.89 -30.51 9.95
C MET A 365 -25.05 -29.51 9.99
N LYS A 366 -24.95 -28.43 9.21
CA LYS A 366 -25.96 -27.38 9.11
C LYS A 366 -26.09 -26.93 7.65
N PRO A 367 -27.08 -27.47 6.91
CA PRO A 367 -27.24 -27.17 5.49
C PRO A 367 -27.38 -25.67 5.22
N ASN A 368 -26.67 -25.18 4.20
CA ASN A 368 -26.70 -23.81 3.68
C ASN A 368 -26.34 -22.74 4.73
N SER A 369 -25.54 -23.07 5.76
CA SER A 369 -25.08 -22.08 6.74
C SER A 369 -23.70 -21.52 6.48
N TRP A 370 -22.99 -22.05 5.47
CA TRP A 370 -21.67 -21.60 5.06
C TRP A 370 -21.62 -21.44 3.54
N GLU A 371 -22.19 -20.33 3.08
CA GLU A 371 -22.22 -19.92 1.67
C GLU A 371 -21.45 -18.60 1.55
N LEU A 372 -20.12 -18.69 1.43
CA LEU A 372 -19.25 -17.52 1.24
C LEU A 372 -18.92 -17.33 -0.24
N ASP A 373 -18.63 -16.10 -0.64
CA ASP A 373 -18.14 -15.78 -1.99
C ASP A 373 -16.71 -16.29 -2.21
N THR A 374 -16.61 -17.58 -2.55
CA THR A 374 -15.34 -18.27 -2.84
C THR A 374 -14.59 -17.66 -4.02
N GLY A 375 -15.31 -17.13 -5.01
CA GLY A 375 -14.70 -16.44 -6.15
C GLY A 375 -13.89 -15.24 -5.71
N SER A 376 -14.43 -14.45 -4.78
CA SER A 376 -13.73 -13.29 -4.23
C SER A 376 -12.63 -13.65 -3.23
N ILE A 377 -12.75 -14.78 -2.51
CA ILE A 377 -11.69 -15.27 -1.61
C ILE A 377 -10.45 -15.69 -2.40
N PHE A 378 -10.64 -16.45 -3.48
CA PHE A 378 -9.55 -17.12 -4.18
C PHE A 378 -9.06 -16.40 -5.44
N ASN A 379 -9.65 -15.27 -5.85
CA ASN A 379 -9.27 -14.55 -7.07
C ASN A 379 -7.75 -14.23 -7.16
N TYR A 380 -7.16 -13.78 -6.06
CA TYR A 380 -5.73 -13.47 -5.98
C TYR A 380 -4.88 -14.72 -5.86
N ILE A 381 -5.39 -15.77 -5.22
CA ILE A 381 -4.71 -17.08 -5.20
C ILE A 381 -4.63 -17.65 -6.62
N ASP A 382 -5.75 -17.66 -7.34
CA ASP A 382 -5.83 -18.17 -8.71
C ASP A 382 -4.93 -17.34 -9.66
N SER A 383 -4.92 -16.01 -9.50
CA SER A 383 -4.02 -15.12 -10.24
C SER A 383 -2.54 -15.38 -9.93
N PHE A 384 -2.19 -15.56 -8.65
CA PHE A 384 -0.83 -15.87 -8.22
C PHE A 384 -0.37 -17.23 -8.76
N VAL A 385 -1.22 -18.26 -8.66
CA VAL A 385 -0.95 -19.60 -9.21
C VAL A 385 -0.70 -19.53 -10.71
N GLN A 386 -1.51 -18.77 -11.46
CA GLN A 386 -1.29 -18.59 -12.90
C GLN A 386 0.06 -17.92 -13.19
N ARG A 387 0.45 -16.89 -12.44
CA ARG A 387 1.76 -16.23 -12.57
C ARG A 387 2.92 -17.17 -12.26
N CYS A 388 2.79 -18.03 -11.27
CA CYS A 388 3.77 -19.07 -11.00
C CYS A 388 3.88 -20.07 -12.16
N PHE A 389 2.76 -20.48 -12.77
CA PHE A 389 2.79 -21.32 -13.98
C PHE A 389 3.45 -20.63 -15.17
N ASP A 390 3.19 -19.34 -15.35
CA ASP A 390 3.85 -18.52 -16.36
C ASP A 390 5.38 -18.55 -16.15
N MET A 391 5.84 -18.37 -14.91
CA MET A 391 7.26 -18.40 -14.56
C MET A 391 7.88 -19.80 -14.65
N LEU A 392 7.15 -20.88 -14.39
CA LEU A 392 7.60 -22.23 -14.68
C LEU A 392 7.89 -22.40 -16.18
N ASP A 393 7.06 -21.85 -17.06
CA ASP A 393 7.30 -21.87 -18.50
C ASP A 393 8.53 -21.06 -18.89
N VAL A 394 8.72 -19.86 -18.30
CA VAL A 394 9.93 -19.03 -18.48
C VAL A 394 11.19 -19.79 -18.05
N CYS A 395 11.19 -20.43 -16.87
CA CYS A 395 12.34 -21.22 -16.38
C CYS A 395 12.67 -22.37 -17.34
N ASN A 396 11.65 -23.08 -17.83
CA ASN A 396 11.86 -24.13 -18.84
C ASN A 396 12.44 -23.57 -20.15
N CYS A 397 11.99 -22.39 -20.58
CA CYS A 397 12.55 -21.72 -21.76
C CYS A 397 14.00 -21.28 -21.55
N MET A 398 14.38 -20.83 -20.34
CA MET A 398 15.77 -20.51 -19.98
C MET A 398 16.69 -21.72 -20.15
N ILE A 399 16.26 -22.90 -19.71
CA ILE A 399 17.00 -24.16 -19.86
C ILE A 399 17.06 -24.59 -21.33
N ILE A 400 15.93 -24.54 -22.05
CA ILE A 400 15.83 -25.12 -23.40
C ILE A 400 16.47 -24.20 -24.47
N PHE A 401 16.13 -22.92 -24.46
CA PHE A 401 16.55 -21.98 -25.51
C PHE A 401 17.75 -21.14 -25.09
N GLY A 402 17.81 -20.74 -23.81
CA GLY A 402 18.94 -19.99 -23.26
C GLY A 402 20.13 -20.85 -22.84
N ARG A 403 19.95 -22.18 -22.76
CA ARG A 403 20.96 -23.12 -22.23
C ARG A 403 21.44 -22.76 -20.83
N ILE A 404 20.56 -22.13 -20.03
CA ILE A 404 20.83 -21.70 -18.65
C ILE A 404 20.30 -22.79 -17.73
N ASP A 405 21.19 -23.61 -17.19
CA ASP A 405 20.88 -24.69 -16.23
C ASP A 405 22.01 -24.76 -15.19
N GLU A 406 21.69 -24.64 -13.90
CA GLU A 406 22.72 -24.65 -12.86
C GLU A 406 23.32 -26.04 -12.59
N MET A 407 22.69 -27.12 -13.08
CA MET A 407 23.12 -28.49 -12.81
C MET A 407 23.81 -29.14 -14.01
N GLU A 408 23.38 -28.80 -15.24
CA GLU A 408 23.88 -29.40 -16.48
C GLU A 408 24.53 -28.35 -17.38
N ASN A 409 25.75 -28.61 -17.87
CA ASN A 409 26.32 -27.81 -18.93
C ASN A 409 25.72 -28.23 -20.29
N ILE A 410 24.86 -27.39 -20.86
CA ILE A 410 24.22 -27.65 -22.14
C ILE A 410 25.11 -27.10 -23.26
N ASN A 411 25.75 -28.01 -23.98
CA ASN A 411 26.64 -27.66 -25.09
C ASN A 411 25.91 -26.91 -26.22
N ARG A 412 26.63 -26.01 -26.88
CA ARG A 412 26.17 -25.38 -28.12
C ARG A 412 25.88 -26.46 -29.17
N PRO A 413 24.77 -26.37 -29.93
CA PRO A 413 24.52 -27.26 -31.06
C PRO A 413 25.67 -27.16 -32.06
N MET A 414 26.26 -28.30 -32.42
CA MET A 414 27.36 -28.40 -33.38
C MET A 414 26.91 -29.22 -34.58
N PHE A 415 27.21 -28.76 -35.80
CA PHE A 415 26.80 -29.46 -37.02
C PHE A 415 28.00 -29.75 -37.91
N GLY A 416 28.09 -30.99 -38.41
CA GLY A 416 29.09 -31.36 -39.41
C GLY A 416 28.70 -30.92 -40.83
N GLY A 417 29.62 -31.07 -41.78
CA GLY A 417 29.38 -30.88 -43.21
C GLY A 417 29.43 -29.43 -43.70
N ALA A 418 29.25 -29.24 -45.01
CA ALA A 418 29.45 -27.95 -45.69
C ALA A 418 28.46 -26.84 -45.29
N HIS A 419 27.35 -27.19 -44.63
CA HIS A 419 26.32 -26.27 -44.18
C HIS A 419 26.30 -26.08 -42.65
N GLY A 420 27.21 -26.72 -41.91
CA GLY A 420 27.23 -26.72 -40.44
C GLY A 420 27.21 -25.31 -39.84
N ASP A 421 28.13 -24.44 -40.27
CA ASP A 421 28.23 -23.04 -39.80
C ASP A 421 26.91 -22.25 -39.96
N LYS A 422 26.14 -22.54 -41.01
CA LYS A 422 24.85 -21.87 -41.24
C LYS A 422 23.78 -22.33 -40.24
N PHE A 423 23.79 -23.61 -39.87
CA PHE A 423 22.89 -24.16 -38.86
C PHE A 423 23.27 -23.68 -37.46
N GLU A 424 24.57 -23.61 -37.15
CA GLU A 424 25.05 -23.02 -35.90
C GLU A 424 24.67 -21.54 -35.78
N ALA A 425 24.81 -20.76 -36.85
CA ALA A 425 24.36 -19.36 -36.89
C ALA A 425 22.85 -19.22 -36.65
N LYS A 426 22.04 -20.20 -37.05
CA LYS A 426 20.60 -20.23 -36.74
C LYS A 426 20.33 -20.52 -35.26
N CYS A 427 21.11 -21.39 -34.63
CA CYS A 427 21.05 -21.62 -33.20
C CYS A 427 21.47 -20.37 -32.40
N ASP A 428 22.51 -19.65 -32.83
CA ASP A 428 22.91 -18.39 -32.21
C ASP A 428 21.81 -17.32 -32.36
N GLN A 429 21.16 -17.26 -33.53
CA GLN A 429 20.01 -16.38 -33.75
C GLN A 429 18.87 -16.67 -32.75
N ILE A 430 18.53 -17.95 -32.54
CA ILE A 430 17.51 -18.37 -31.58
C ILE A 430 17.86 -17.91 -30.16
N GLU A 431 19.11 -18.09 -29.75
CA GLU A 431 19.56 -17.71 -28.42
C GLU A 431 19.54 -16.19 -28.22
N HIS A 432 19.97 -15.40 -29.21
CA HIS A 432 19.86 -13.95 -29.14
C HIS A 432 18.41 -13.48 -29.02
N MET A 433 17.50 -14.02 -29.84
CA MET A 433 16.06 -13.71 -29.73
C MET A 433 15.49 -14.04 -28.35
N PHE A 434 15.91 -15.18 -27.79
CA PHE A 434 15.49 -15.58 -26.45
C PHE A 434 16.05 -14.66 -25.37
N GLN A 435 17.33 -14.29 -25.43
CA GLN A 435 17.96 -13.40 -24.45
C GLN A 435 17.31 -12.02 -24.45
N ASP A 436 16.96 -11.47 -25.61
CA ASP A 436 16.24 -10.20 -25.71
C ASP A 436 14.85 -10.29 -25.05
N ALA A 437 14.11 -11.38 -25.29
CA ALA A 437 12.81 -11.60 -24.67
C ALA A 437 12.92 -11.80 -23.15
N LEU A 438 13.92 -12.54 -22.68
CA LEU A 438 14.18 -12.74 -21.25
C LEU A 438 14.57 -11.42 -20.56
N ASN A 439 15.38 -10.59 -21.22
CA ASN A 439 15.75 -9.27 -20.70
C ASN A 439 14.54 -8.35 -20.54
N ASN A 440 13.54 -8.44 -21.43
CA ASN A 440 12.30 -7.70 -21.28
C ASN A 440 11.50 -8.17 -20.06
N VAL A 441 11.39 -9.49 -19.84
CA VAL A 441 10.76 -10.05 -18.62
C VAL A 441 11.51 -9.61 -17.35
N LYS A 442 12.85 -9.62 -17.38
CA LYS A 442 13.69 -9.19 -16.24
C LYS A 442 13.47 -7.72 -15.88
N ARG A 443 13.24 -6.83 -16.87
CA ARG A 443 12.99 -5.40 -16.64
C ARG A 443 11.70 -5.13 -15.87
N VAL A 444 10.73 -6.04 -15.96
CA VAL A 444 9.43 -5.95 -15.26
C VAL A 444 9.37 -6.88 -14.05
N SER A 445 10.52 -7.24 -13.45
CA SER A 445 10.59 -8.16 -12.31
C SER A 445 9.67 -7.79 -11.14
N TYR A 446 9.45 -6.49 -10.92
CA TYR A 446 8.57 -5.97 -9.87
C TYR A 446 7.09 -6.35 -10.04
N SER A 447 6.63 -6.61 -11.28
CA SER A 447 5.22 -6.91 -11.56
C SER A 447 4.92 -8.41 -11.61
N ILE A 448 5.94 -9.28 -11.73
CA ILE A 448 5.79 -10.72 -11.98
C ILE A 448 4.87 -11.39 -10.96
N LEU A 449 5.17 -11.21 -9.68
CA LEU A 449 4.44 -11.84 -8.57
C LEU A 449 3.43 -10.89 -7.90
N ASP A 450 3.24 -9.70 -8.44
CA ASP A 450 2.26 -8.74 -7.94
C ASP A 450 0.89 -8.99 -8.59
N VAL A 451 -0.01 -9.64 -7.84
CA VAL A 451 -1.37 -9.95 -8.26
C VAL A 451 -2.23 -8.71 -8.55
N GLN A 452 -1.85 -7.54 -8.02
CA GLN A 452 -2.55 -6.27 -8.26
C GLN A 452 -2.06 -5.55 -9.51
N ALA A 453 -0.97 -6.01 -10.15
CA ALA A 453 -0.40 -5.42 -11.36
C ALA A 453 -0.91 -6.13 -12.64
N PRO A 454 -1.99 -5.66 -13.29
CA PRO A 454 -2.54 -6.32 -14.48
C PRO A 454 -1.60 -6.31 -15.69
N SER A 455 -0.61 -5.40 -15.72
CA SER A 455 0.34 -5.27 -16.83
C SER A 455 1.12 -6.55 -17.12
N TRP A 456 1.33 -7.41 -16.12
CA TRP A 456 2.03 -8.68 -16.29
C TRP A 456 1.44 -9.55 -17.40
N TYR A 457 0.11 -9.56 -17.58
CA TYR A 457 -0.53 -10.39 -18.60
C TYR A 457 -0.12 -9.99 -20.01
N ASP A 458 0.11 -8.70 -20.25
CA ASP A 458 0.61 -8.21 -21.54
C ASP A 458 2.10 -8.54 -21.70
N ASP A 459 2.90 -8.38 -20.64
CA ASP A 459 4.33 -8.66 -20.65
C ASP A 459 4.62 -10.14 -20.96
N ILE A 460 3.92 -11.07 -20.29
CA ILE A 460 4.09 -12.51 -20.53
C ILE A 460 3.55 -12.94 -21.91
N LEU A 461 2.51 -12.28 -22.42
CA LEU A 461 1.99 -12.55 -23.76
C LEU A 461 3.00 -12.16 -24.85
N GLN A 462 3.69 -11.03 -24.67
CA GLN A 462 4.78 -10.63 -25.57
C GLN A 462 5.91 -11.67 -25.55
N PHE A 463 6.35 -12.10 -24.36
CA PHE A 463 7.34 -13.17 -24.24
C PHE A 463 6.90 -14.44 -24.97
N ARG A 464 5.68 -14.92 -24.74
CA ARG A 464 5.12 -16.13 -25.39
C ARG A 464 5.06 -16.01 -26.91
N THR A 465 4.83 -14.81 -27.43
CA THR A 465 4.82 -14.56 -28.87
C THR A 465 6.21 -14.80 -29.47
N VAL A 466 7.27 -14.28 -28.84
CA VAL A 466 8.66 -14.53 -29.27
C VAL A 466 8.99 -16.03 -29.14
N ILE A 467 8.60 -16.69 -28.05
CA ILE A 467 8.83 -18.14 -27.90
C ILE A 467 8.18 -18.94 -29.02
N LYS A 468 6.98 -18.57 -29.46
CA LYS A 468 6.31 -19.22 -30.60
C LYS A 468 7.10 -19.02 -31.91
N ASP A 469 7.63 -17.82 -32.15
CA ASP A 469 8.47 -17.56 -33.32
C ASP A 469 9.76 -18.39 -33.28
N ILE A 470 10.39 -18.51 -32.10
CA ILE A 470 11.55 -19.39 -31.87
C ILE A 470 11.20 -20.85 -32.17
N GLU A 471 10.05 -21.34 -31.70
CA GLU A 471 9.58 -22.71 -31.98
C GLU A 471 9.48 -22.96 -33.49
N ILE A 472 8.91 -22.03 -34.26
CA ILE A 472 8.81 -22.13 -35.73
C ILE A 472 10.20 -22.13 -36.40
N ILE A 473 11.14 -21.30 -35.93
CA ILE A 473 12.51 -21.29 -36.46
C ILE A 473 13.19 -22.64 -36.22
N ILE A 474 13.00 -23.25 -35.03
CA ILE A 474 13.56 -24.56 -34.71
C ILE A 474 12.92 -25.65 -35.58
N GLU A 475 11.60 -25.62 -35.80
CA GLU A 475 10.93 -26.58 -36.68
C GLU A 475 11.55 -26.55 -38.10
N ASN A 476 11.72 -25.36 -38.68
CA ASN A 476 12.34 -25.20 -39.99
C ASN A 476 13.81 -25.63 -40.01
N LEU A 477 14.55 -25.35 -38.92
CA LEU A 477 15.94 -25.79 -38.77
C LEU A 477 16.03 -27.31 -38.76
N VAL A 478 15.17 -27.99 -37.99
CA VAL A 478 15.12 -29.46 -37.92
C VAL A 478 14.82 -30.05 -39.29
N GLU A 479 13.87 -29.50 -40.06
CA GLU A 479 13.61 -30.00 -41.43
C GLU A 479 14.85 -29.83 -42.32
N THR A 480 15.42 -28.63 -42.37
CA THR A 480 16.54 -28.30 -43.27
C THR A 480 17.80 -29.12 -42.95
N VAL A 481 18.07 -29.37 -41.66
CA VAL A 481 19.20 -30.22 -41.25
C VAL A 481 19.00 -31.64 -41.76
N PHE A 482 17.79 -32.20 -41.63
CA PHE A 482 17.49 -33.57 -42.05
C PHE A 482 17.37 -33.76 -43.57
N GLU A 483 17.09 -32.72 -44.34
CA GLU A 483 17.17 -32.78 -45.81
C GLU A 483 18.59 -33.05 -46.31
N GLY A 484 19.62 -32.67 -45.54
CA GLY A 484 21.03 -32.85 -45.90
C GLY A 484 21.67 -34.15 -45.41
N VAL A 485 20.96 -34.96 -44.62
CA VAL A 485 21.47 -36.19 -44.00
C VAL A 485 21.38 -37.35 -44.98
N ASN A 486 22.49 -38.04 -45.22
CA ASN A 486 22.53 -39.16 -46.17
C ASN A 486 22.83 -40.52 -45.52
N HIS A 487 23.30 -40.54 -44.28
CA HIS A 487 23.65 -41.77 -43.57
C HIS A 487 23.27 -41.68 -42.09
N VAL A 488 23.16 -42.83 -41.43
CA VAL A 488 22.63 -42.92 -40.07
C VAL A 488 23.47 -42.14 -39.06
N GLU A 489 24.80 -42.14 -39.18
CA GLU A 489 25.66 -41.41 -38.23
C GLU A 489 25.43 -39.90 -38.26
N GLU A 490 25.28 -39.31 -39.46
CA GLU A 490 24.92 -37.90 -39.63
C GLU A 490 23.57 -37.58 -38.97
N ALA A 491 22.59 -38.48 -39.14
CA ALA A 491 21.25 -38.33 -38.58
C ALA A 491 21.27 -38.36 -37.03
N VAL A 492 22.06 -39.27 -36.46
CA VAL A 492 22.23 -39.40 -35.00
C VAL A 492 22.93 -38.16 -34.43
N VAL A 493 23.96 -37.65 -35.09
CA VAL A 493 24.64 -36.41 -34.69
C VAL A 493 23.66 -35.23 -34.74
N ALA A 494 22.85 -35.10 -35.80
CA ALA A 494 21.83 -34.06 -35.90
C ALA A 494 20.80 -34.11 -34.76
N LEU A 495 20.29 -35.31 -34.44
CA LEU A 495 19.39 -35.50 -33.28
C LEU A 495 20.07 -35.13 -31.97
N TYR A 496 21.33 -35.53 -31.79
CA TYR A 496 22.10 -35.22 -30.58
C TYR A 496 22.30 -33.71 -30.42
N SER A 497 22.72 -33.02 -31.48
CA SER A 497 22.97 -31.57 -31.47
C SER A 497 21.71 -30.75 -31.20
N LEU A 498 20.54 -31.24 -31.61
CA LEU A 498 19.25 -30.59 -31.39
C LEU A 498 18.46 -31.15 -30.20
N ASN A 499 19.06 -32.07 -29.43
CA ASN A 499 18.37 -32.82 -28.38
C ASN A 499 17.74 -31.91 -27.30
N ASN A 500 18.41 -30.81 -26.96
CA ASN A 500 17.87 -29.90 -25.93
C ASN A 500 16.52 -29.31 -26.34
N TYR A 501 16.34 -28.94 -27.62
CA TYR A 501 15.07 -28.44 -28.13
C TYR A 501 13.96 -29.49 -28.13
N SER A 502 14.30 -30.77 -28.25
CA SER A 502 13.33 -31.87 -28.20
C SER A 502 12.59 -31.98 -26.85
N LYS A 503 13.15 -31.40 -25.78
CA LYS A 503 12.53 -31.32 -24.45
C LYS A 503 11.28 -30.44 -24.46
N ARG A 504 11.16 -29.48 -25.40
CA ARG A 504 9.99 -28.58 -25.54
C ARG A 504 8.77 -29.35 -26.03
N LYS A 505 7.64 -29.22 -25.30
CA LYS A 505 6.40 -29.98 -25.58
C LYS A 505 5.90 -29.79 -27.01
N ASN A 506 5.91 -28.56 -27.54
CA ASN A 506 5.42 -28.26 -28.89
C ASN A 506 6.30 -28.88 -29.99
N LEU A 507 7.61 -28.98 -29.75
CA LEU A 507 8.56 -29.56 -30.70
C LEU A 507 8.65 -31.10 -30.64
N LYS A 508 8.12 -31.74 -29.60
CA LYS A 508 8.21 -33.21 -29.43
C LYS A 508 7.71 -33.99 -30.66
N ARG A 509 6.70 -33.49 -31.37
CA ARG A 509 6.13 -34.18 -32.53
C ARG A 509 7.12 -34.26 -33.69
N ILE A 510 7.79 -33.16 -34.03
CA ILE A 510 8.75 -33.14 -35.14
C ILE A 510 9.97 -34.01 -34.82
N PHE A 511 10.50 -33.92 -33.60
CA PHE A 511 11.62 -34.75 -33.17
C PHE A 511 11.28 -36.25 -33.19
N LYS A 512 10.10 -36.65 -32.70
CA LYS A 512 9.66 -38.05 -32.78
C LYS A 512 9.57 -38.57 -34.21
N ARG A 513 9.06 -37.74 -35.14
CA ARG A 513 9.00 -38.10 -36.55
C ARG A 513 10.40 -38.30 -37.13
N LYS A 514 11.32 -37.36 -36.90
CA LYS A 514 12.72 -37.48 -37.34
C LYS A 514 13.42 -38.67 -36.73
N THR A 515 13.20 -38.97 -35.44
CA THR A 515 13.74 -40.19 -34.80
C THR A 515 13.23 -41.47 -35.49
N ALA A 516 11.97 -41.52 -35.92
CA ALA A 516 11.45 -42.67 -36.67
C ALA A 516 12.08 -42.79 -38.07
N GLU A 517 12.32 -41.66 -38.75
CA GLU A 517 13.05 -41.63 -40.04
C GLU A 517 14.48 -42.19 -39.87
N VAL A 518 15.19 -41.82 -38.79
CA VAL A 518 16.53 -42.39 -38.48
C VAL A 518 16.49 -43.89 -38.23
N TRP A 519 15.47 -44.38 -37.51
CA TRP A 519 15.30 -45.82 -37.29
C TRP A 519 15.05 -46.60 -38.58
N ALA A 520 14.32 -46.01 -39.53
CA ALA A 520 14.09 -46.62 -40.84
C ALA A 520 15.40 -46.74 -41.64
N MET A 521 16.19 -45.65 -41.72
CA MET A 521 17.51 -45.65 -42.38
C MET A 521 18.43 -46.71 -41.78
N PHE A 522 18.49 -46.81 -40.45
CA PHE A 522 19.31 -47.84 -39.77
C PHE A 522 18.84 -49.25 -40.09
N SER A 523 17.52 -49.48 -40.15
CA SER A 523 16.99 -50.79 -40.53
C SER A 523 17.34 -51.17 -41.97
N GLU A 524 17.38 -50.21 -42.89
CA GLU A 524 17.77 -50.43 -44.29
C GLU A 524 19.27 -50.76 -44.38
N GLU A 525 20.15 -49.97 -43.75
CA GLU A 525 21.59 -50.24 -43.72
C GLU A 525 21.91 -51.63 -43.11
N VAL A 526 21.21 -52.03 -42.04
CA VAL A 526 21.37 -53.36 -41.43
C VAL A 526 20.91 -54.49 -42.36
N GLN A 527 19.93 -54.24 -43.22
CA GLN A 527 19.49 -55.22 -44.22
C GLN A 527 20.49 -55.31 -45.38
N GLU A 528 21.07 -54.20 -45.81
CA GLU A 528 22.11 -54.17 -46.86
C GLU A 528 23.44 -54.79 -46.42
N ALA A 529 23.75 -54.75 -45.12
CA ALA A 529 24.96 -55.34 -44.54
C ALA A 529 24.88 -56.86 -44.27
N LYS A 530 23.71 -57.49 -44.48
CA LYS A 530 23.50 -58.95 -44.36
C LYS A 530 23.69 -59.64 -45.70
#